data_AF-M5S6V2-F1
#
_entry.id   AF-M5S6V2-F1
#
_cell.length_a   1.000
_cell.length_b   1.000
_cell.length_c   1.000
_cell.angle_alpha   90.00
_cell.angle_beta   90.00
_cell.angle_gamma   90.00
#
_symmetry.space_group_name_H-M   'P 1'
#
loop_
_entity.id
_entity.type
_entity.pdbx_description
1 polymer ?
#
loop_
_entity_poly.entity_id
_entity_poly.type
_entity_poly.pdbx_seq_one_letter_code
_entity_poly.pdbx_strand_id
1 'polypeptide(L)'
;MTRRNGYTLIEMVITLSIVIAMLGGTLGLVRLVRTSSKHASDAAIHRQEIRRLANDLRRDIGSAGAIEVVESRLILRSADDSQITYEFDSETWFSRSIKSADAKQLTSDRYLIDERSQVKLRLQPISDEDPETGPSLVELTITLPDRPSQPIQILAAPRMPN
;
A
#
# COMPACT_ATOMS: atom_id res chain seq x y z
N MET A 1 -18.66 67.85 -24.79
CA MET A 1 -17.73 67.96 -23.64
C MET A 1 -17.48 66.58 -23.07
N THR A 2 -16.38 65.94 -23.45
CA THR A 2 -15.94 64.64 -22.93
C THR A 2 -15.32 64.86 -21.55
N ARG A 3 -16.04 64.49 -20.47
CA ARG A 3 -15.49 64.48 -19.12
C ARG A 3 -14.40 63.40 -19.06
N ARG A 4 -13.14 63.82 -19.01
CA ARG A 4 -12.01 62.95 -18.62
C ARG A 4 -12.10 62.73 -17.12
N ASN A 5 -12.69 61.62 -16.70
CA ASN A 5 -12.67 61.17 -15.31
C ASN A 5 -11.27 60.61 -15.02
N GLY A 6 -10.45 61.35 -14.28
CA GLY A 6 -9.17 60.85 -13.78
C GLY A 6 -9.38 59.96 -12.56
N TYR A 7 -8.78 58.77 -12.56
CA TYR A 7 -8.78 57.88 -11.41
C TYR A 7 -8.06 58.53 -10.22
N THR A 8 -8.65 58.42 -9.03
CA THR A 8 -8.01 58.94 -7.82
C THR A 8 -6.92 57.99 -7.35
N LEU A 9 -5.88 58.53 -6.69
CA LEU A 9 -4.78 57.71 -6.16
C LEU A 9 -5.28 56.66 -5.16
N ILE A 10 -6.31 57.00 -4.38
CA ILE A 10 -6.96 56.09 -3.42
C ILE A 10 -7.62 54.91 -4.16
N GLU A 11 -8.29 55.17 -5.28
CA GLU A 11 -8.93 54.15 -6.10
C GLU A 11 -7.92 53.18 -6.73
N MET A 12 -6.75 53.67 -7.15
CA MET A 12 -5.63 52.81 -7.57
C MET A 12 -5.10 51.93 -6.44
N VAL A 13 -4.95 52.47 -5.23
CA VAL A 13 -4.46 51.69 -4.09
C VAL A 13 -5.45 50.59 -3.71
N ILE A 14 -6.74 50.90 -3.65
CA ILE A 14 -7.79 49.93 -3.32
C ILE A 14 -7.84 48.81 -4.36
N THR A 15 -7.86 49.16 -5.65
CA THR A 15 -7.88 48.16 -6.73
C THR A 15 -6.63 47.29 -6.70
N LEU A 16 -5.44 47.87 -6.47
CA LEU A 16 -4.20 47.12 -6.33
C LEU A 16 -4.24 46.17 -5.12
N SER A 17 -4.75 46.61 -3.96
CA SER A 17 -4.91 45.76 -2.78
C SER A 17 -5.83 44.57 -3.03
N ILE A 18 -6.94 44.79 -3.75
CA ILE A 18 -7.87 43.70 -4.13
C ILE A 18 -7.16 42.70 -5.05
N VAL A 19 -6.43 43.18 -6.06
CA VAL A 19 -5.69 42.31 -6.99
C VAL A 19 -4.62 41.50 -6.26
N ILE A 20 -3.88 42.11 -5.34
CA ILE A 20 -2.87 41.40 -4.52
C ILE A 20 -3.54 40.33 -3.64
N ALA A 21 -4.66 40.65 -3.00
CA ALA A 21 -5.40 39.68 -2.20
C ALA A 21 -5.93 38.50 -3.04
N MET A 22 -6.44 38.78 -4.24
CA MET A 22 -6.86 37.75 -5.20
C MET A 22 -5.69 36.86 -5.66
N LEU A 23 -4.54 37.45 -5.96
CA LEU A 23 -3.33 36.71 -6.32
C LEU A 23 -2.82 35.84 -5.17
N GLY A 24 -2.81 36.37 -3.94
CA GLY A 24 -2.48 35.59 -2.75
C GLY A 24 -3.42 34.41 -2.52
N GLY A 25 -4.74 34.63 -2.67
CA GLY A 25 -5.75 33.59 -2.54
C GLY A 25 -5.62 32.49 -3.58
N THR A 26 -5.43 32.85 -4.85
CA THR A 26 -5.26 31.87 -5.95
C THR A 26 -3.99 31.03 -5.79
N LEU A 27 -2.87 31.62 -5.35
CA LEU A 27 -1.66 30.87 -5.03
C LEU A 27 -1.86 29.86 -3.88
N GLY A 28 -2.62 30.25 -2.85
CA GLY A 28 -3.01 29.36 -1.76
C GLY A 28 -3.81 28.15 -2.26
N LEU A 29 -4.80 28.39 -3.12
CA LEU A 29 -5.62 27.32 -3.73
C LEU A 29 -4.77 26.40 -4.63
N VAL A 30 -3.88 26.95 -5.46
CA VAL A 30 -3.00 26.13 -6.31
C VAL A 30 -2.11 25.21 -5.47
N ARG A 31 -1.57 25.70 -4.35
CA ARG A 31 -0.78 24.87 -3.43
C ARG A 31 -1.63 23.75 -2.83
N LEU A 32 -2.84 24.05 -2.37
CA LEU A 32 -3.76 23.06 -1.81
C LEU A 32 -4.16 21.98 -2.83
N VAL A 33 -4.44 22.39 -4.06
CA VAL A 33 -4.79 21.45 -5.15
C VAL A 33 -3.58 20.57 -5.49
N ARG A 34 -2.37 21.13 -5.53
CA ARG A 34 -1.15 20.33 -5.80
C ARG A 34 -0.87 19.32 -4.69
N THR A 35 -0.97 19.71 -3.42
CA THR A 35 -0.77 18.78 -2.30
C THR A 35 -1.83 17.68 -2.29
N SER A 36 -3.10 18.05 -2.50
CA SER A 36 -4.21 17.10 -2.62
C SER A 36 -4.00 16.11 -3.79
N SER A 37 -3.62 16.61 -4.96
CA SER A 37 -3.34 15.78 -6.13
C SER A 37 -2.18 14.82 -5.88
N LYS A 38 -1.13 15.27 -5.20
CA LYS A 38 0.00 14.41 -4.85
C LYS A 38 -0.45 13.28 -3.92
N HIS A 39 -1.18 13.61 -2.85
CA HIS A 39 -1.69 12.60 -1.90
C HIS A 39 -2.63 11.59 -2.58
N ALA A 40 -3.47 12.05 -3.52
CA ALA A 40 -4.35 11.17 -4.28
C ALA A 40 -3.57 10.19 -5.17
N SER A 41 -2.49 10.67 -5.79
CA SER A 41 -1.59 9.84 -6.61
C SER A 41 -0.87 8.80 -5.77
N ASP A 42 -0.27 9.21 -4.64
CA ASP A 42 0.46 8.31 -3.75
C ASP A 42 -0.48 7.23 -3.20
N ALA A 43 -1.69 7.59 -2.77
CA ALA A 43 -2.71 6.66 -2.33
C ALA A 43 -3.21 5.70 -3.43
N ALA A 44 -3.15 6.10 -4.71
CA ALA A 44 -3.47 5.21 -5.82
C ALA A 44 -2.35 4.17 -6.05
N ILE A 45 -1.09 4.59 -5.97
CA ILE A 45 0.09 3.72 -6.07
C ILE A 45 0.06 2.67 -4.97
N HIS A 46 -0.11 3.07 -3.70
CA HIS A 46 -0.16 2.12 -2.58
C HIS A 46 -1.28 1.09 -2.73
N ARG A 47 -2.46 1.50 -3.21
CA ARG A 47 -3.57 0.57 -3.49
C ARG A 47 -3.24 -0.42 -4.60
N GLN A 48 -2.55 0.01 -5.63
CA GLN A 48 -2.09 -0.89 -6.70
C GLN A 48 -1.07 -1.90 -6.17
N GLU A 49 -0.11 -1.46 -5.37
CA GLU A 49 0.91 -2.33 -4.76
C GLU A 49 0.29 -3.35 -3.80
N ILE A 50 -0.68 -2.95 -2.99
CA ILE A 50 -1.44 -3.87 -2.11
C ILE A 50 -2.20 -4.92 -2.91
N ARG A 51 -2.81 -4.53 -4.05
CA ARG A 51 -3.48 -5.49 -4.94
C ARG A 51 -2.49 -6.45 -5.58
N ARG A 52 -1.32 -5.96 -6.01
CA ARG A 52 -0.27 -6.80 -6.59
C ARG A 52 0.22 -7.82 -5.56
N LEU A 53 0.52 -7.36 -4.35
CA LEU A 53 0.88 -8.19 -3.20
C LEU A 53 -0.18 -9.24 -2.92
N ALA A 54 -1.45 -8.85 -2.83
CA ALA A 54 -2.55 -9.77 -2.54
C ALA A 54 -2.70 -10.86 -3.61
N ASN A 55 -2.51 -10.51 -4.89
CA ASN A 55 -2.58 -11.46 -5.99
C ASN A 55 -1.40 -12.42 -6.00
N ASP A 56 -0.18 -11.91 -5.79
CA ASP A 56 1.03 -12.74 -5.71
C ASP A 56 0.97 -13.68 -4.50
N LEU A 57 0.55 -13.18 -3.34
CA LEU A 57 0.38 -13.95 -2.11
C LEU A 57 -0.62 -15.11 -2.30
N ARG A 58 -1.81 -14.83 -2.86
CA ARG A 58 -2.81 -15.87 -3.14
C ARG A 58 -2.31 -16.90 -4.14
N ARG A 59 -1.61 -16.47 -5.19
CA ARG A 59 -1.04 -17.36 -6.20
C ARG A 59 -0.03 -18.30 -5.57
N ASP A 60 0.91 -17.75 -4.81
CA ASP A 60 2.02 -18.50 -4.23
C ASP A 60 1.56 -19.46 -3.14
N ILE A 61 0.63 -19.04 -2.27
CA ILE A 61 0.01 -19.92 -1.27
C ILE A 61 -0.78 -21.03 -1.96
N GLY A 62 -1.48 -20.73 -3.05
CA GLY A 62 -2.21 -21.73 -3.82
C GLY A 62 -1.32 -22.82 -4.42
N SER A 63 -0.02 -22.55 -4.61
CA SER A 63 0.98 -23.53 -5.06
C SER A 63 1.87 -24.08 -3.93
N ALA A 64 1.73 -23.59 -2.70
CA ALA A 64 2.58 -23.99 -1.60
C ALA A 64 2.18 -25.38 -1.09
N GLY A 65 3.16 -26.26 -0.91
CA GLY A 65 2.97 -27.56 -0.26
C GLY A 65 3.00 -27.45 1.27
N ALA A 66 3.82 -26.54 1.81
CA ALA A 66 3.86 -26.22 3.22
C ALA A 66 3.94 -24.70 3.45
N ILE A 67 3.29 -24.25 4.52
CA ILE A 67 3.18 -22.84 4.90
C ILE A 67 3.66 -22.72 6.35
N GLU A 68 4.59 -21.81 6.57
CA GLU A 68 5.18 -21.55 7.89
C GLU A 68 5.22 -20.04 8.12
N VAL A 69 4.82 -19.59 9.31
CA VAL A 69 4.91 -18.19 9.72
C VAL A 69 5.89 -18.09 10.87
N VAL A 70 6.99 -17.38 10.66
CA VAL A 70 8.06 -17.18 11.64
C VAL A 70 8.21 -15.68 11.85
N GLU A 71 7.86 -15.19 13.04
CA GLU A 71 7.91 -13.76 13.39
C GLU A 71 7.14 -12.90 12.37
N SER A 72 7.85 -12.08 11.58
CA SER A 72 7.33 -11.22 10.52
C SER A 72 7.63 -11.77 9.13
N ARG A 73 7.87 -13.08 9.01
CA ARG A 73 8.16 -13.75 7.73
C ARG A 73 7.12 -14.83 7.45
N LEU A 74 6.66 -14.86 6.21
CA LEU A 74 5.89 -15.97 5.66
C LEU A 74 6.82 -16.79 4.77
N ILE A 75 6.97 -18.05 5.11
CA ILE A 75 7.78 -19.01 4.38
C ILE A 75 6.83 -20.01 3.71
N LEU A 76 6.93 -20.09 2.39
CA LEU A 76 6.18 -21.04 1.58
C LEU A 76 7.18 -22.03 0.97
N ARG A 77 6.96 -23.33 1.17
CA ARG A 77 7.77 -24.38 0.57
C ARG A 77 6.95 -25.09 -0.50
N SER A 78 7.51 -25.20 -1.70
CA SER A 78 6.93 -25.98 -2.79
C SER A 78 7.39 -27.43 -2.71
N ALA A 79 6.73 -28.31 -3.47
CA ALA A 79 7.16 -29.70 -3.64
C ALA A 79 8.52 -29.82 -4.35
N ASP A 80 8.86 -28.86 -5.22
CA ASP A 80 10.12 -28.83 -5.98
C ASP A 80 11.31 -28.28 -5.16
N ASP A 81 11.20 -28.28 -3.83
CA ASP A 81 12.17 -27.73 -2.87
C ASP A 81 12.49 -26.23 -3.07
N SER A 82 11.69 -25.52 -3.88
CA SER A 82 11.75 -24.06 -3.98
C SER A 82 11.10 -23.41 -2.75
N GLN A 83 11.73 -22.38 -2.23
CA GLN A 83 11.26 -21.62 -1.09
C GLN A 83 10.90 -20.19 -1.50
N ILE A 84 9.69 -19.74 -1.16
CA ILE A 84 9.28 -18.35 -1.29
C ILE A 84 9.22 -17.75 0.11
N THR A 85 9.97 -16.67 0.34
CA THR A 85 9.96 -15.95 1.60
C THR A 85 9.41 -14.56 1.38
N TYR A 86 8.32 -14.25 2.06
CA TYR A 86 7.86 -12.88 2.25
C TYR A 86 8.41 -12.36 3.56
N GLU A 87 9.01 -11.18 3.51
CA GLU A 87 9.51 -10.48 4.68
C GLU A 87 8.72 -9.19 4.87
N PHE A 88 8.07 -9.12 6.02
CA PHE A 88 7.30 -7.98 6.50
C PHE A 88 8.10 -7.28 7.61
N ASP A 89 9.35 -6.93 7.31
CA ASP A 89 10.13 -6.09 8.23
C ASP A 89 9.52 -4.68 8.27
N SER A 90 9.72 -4.00 9.40
CA SER A 90 9.28 -2.64 9.74
C SER A 90 9.78 -1.52 8.80
N GLU A 91 10.42 -1.88 7.71
CA GLU A 91 10.84 -0.98 6.65
C GLU A 91 9.69 -0.65 5.70
N THR A 92 9.95 0.31 4.81
CA THR A 92 9.00 1.01 3.94
C THR A 92 8.44 0.16 2.79
N TRP A 93 8.66 -1.15 2.84
CA TRP A 93 8.47 -2.09 1.74
C TRP A 93 8.30 -3.54 2.20
N PHE A 94 7.54 -4.30 1.43
CA PHE A 94 7.49 -5.76 1.57
C PHE A 94 8.41 -6.38 0.53
N SER A 95 9.23 -7.34 0.96
CA SER A 95 10.05 -8.10 0.03
C SER A 95 9.50 -9.50 -0.15
N ARG A 96 9.57 -9.99 -1.37
CA ARG A 96 9.27 -11.37 -1.74
C ARG A 96 10.50 -11.92 -2.45
N SER A 97 11.10 -12.97 -1.91
CA SER A 97 12.25 -13.63 -2.51
C SER A 97 11.92 -15.07 -2.84
N ILE A 98 12.35 -15.54 -4.01
CA ILE A 98 12.26 -16.96 -4.38
C ILE A 98 13.66 -17.54 -4.42
N LYS A 99 13.86 -18.64 -3.71
CA LYS A 99 15.07 -19.46 -3.75
C LYS A 99 14.75 -20.81 -4.39
N SER A 100 15.66 -21.27 -5.24
CA SER A 100 15.62 -22.65 -5.77
C SER A 100 16.22 -23.63 -4.75
N ALA A 101 16.07 -24.93 -5.02
CA ALA A 101 16.70 -26.02 -4.28
C ALA A 101 18.24 -25.82 -4.09
N ASP A 102 18.92 -25.24 -5.09
CA ASP A 102 20.37 -24.92 -5.03
C ASP A 102 20.70 -23.66 -4.20
N ALA A 103 19.77 -23.17 -3.38
CA ALA A 103 19.86 -21.93 -2.58
C ALA A 103 20.17 -20.65 -3.38
N LYS A 104 20.17 -20.71 -4.72
CA LYS A 104 20.35 -19.56 -5.59
C LYS A 104 19.08 -18.73 -5.61
N GLN A 105 19.19 -17.43 -5.31
CA GLN A 105 18.08 -16.49 -5.42
C GLN A 105 17.70 -16.34 -6.90
N LEU A 106 16.45 -16.71 -7.22
CA LEU A 106 15.90 -16.67 -8.58
C LEU A 106 15.31 -15.31 -8.89
N THR A 107 14.53 -14.75 -7.95
CA THR A 107 13.89 -13.45 -8.12
C THR A 107 13.70 -12.76 -6.76
N SER A 108 13.57 -11.43 -6.82
CA SER A 108 13.28 -10.57 -5.68
C SER A 108 12.32 -9.47 -6.12
N ASP A 109 11.13 -9.45 -5.53
CA ASP A 109 10.12 -8.44 -5.76
C ASP A 109 9.98 -7.55 -4.53
N ARG A 110 9.65 -6.27 -4.75
CA ARG A 110 9.44 -5.28 -3.69
C ARG A 110 8.10 -4.59 -3.89
N TYR A 111 7.32 -4.48 -2.81
CA TYR A 111 6.02 -3.81 -2.81
C TYR A 111 6.10 -2.58 -1.93
N LEU A 112 5.80 -1.41 -2.52
CA LEU A 112 5.87 -0.12 -1.83
C LEU A 112 4.54 0.19 -1.16
N ILE A 113 4.51 0.11 0.16
CA ILE A 113 3.36 0.44 0.99
C ILE A 113 3.77 1.59 1.91
N ASP A 114 2.81 2.42 2.34
CA ASP A 114 3.09 3.53 3.24
C ASP A 114 3.83 3.04 4.50
N GLU A 115 4.96 3.67 4.82
CA GLU A 115 5.88 3.32 5.90
C GLU A 115 5.21 3.29 7.28
N ARG A 116 4.10 4.02 7.42
CA ARG A 116 3.32 4.10 8.67
C ARG A 116 2.24 3.03 8.74
N SER A 117 2.16 2.15 7.74
CA SER A 117 1.18 1.07 7.71
C SER A 117 1.55 0.00 8.71
N GLN A 118 0.57 -0.48 9.47
CA GLN A 118 0.77 -1.61 10.37
C GLN A 118 0.40 -2.90 9.65
N VAL A 119 1.28 -3.89 9.70
CA VAL A 119 1.03 -5.19 9.10
C VAL A 119 1.01 -6.28 10.14
N LYS A 120 -0.01 -7.15 10.05
CA LYS A 120 -0.18 -8.31 10.91
C LYS A 120 -0.40 -9.53 10.06
N LEU A 121 0.40 -10.57 10.30
CA LEU A 121 0.31 -11.86 9.64
C LEU A 121 -0.16 -12.91 10.66
N ARG A 122 -1.15 -13.71 10.29
CA ARG A 122 -1.70 -14.78 11.13
C ARG A 122 -2.01 -16.01 10.29
N LEU A 123 -1.83 -17.18 10.89
CA LEU A 123 -2.39 -18.43 10.39
C LEU A 123 -3.71 -18.69 11.13
N GLN A 124 -4.77 -18.94 10.38
CA GLN A 124 -6.05 -19.40 10.91
C GLN A 124 -6.29 -20.83 10.45
N PRO A 125 -6.67 -21.76 11.34
CA PRO A 125 -7.07 -23.10 10.92
C PRO A 125 -8.33 -23.03 10.06
N ILE A 126 -8.39 -23.79 8.96
CA ILE A 126 -9.56 -23.85 8.07
C ILE A 126 -10.66 -24.77 8.63
N SER A 127 -10.31 -25.69 9.52
CA SER A 127 -11.24 -26.62 10.17
C SER A 127 -10.96 -26.70 11.68
N ASP A 128 -12.02 -26.86 12.47
CA ASP A 128 -11.93 -27.13 13.92
C ASP A 128 -11.50 -28.58 14.21
N GLU A 129 -11.48 -29.44 13.19
CA GLU A 129 -10.96 -30.81 13.27
C GLU A 129 -9.45 -30.81 13.07
N ASP A 130 -8.74 -30.82 14.20
CA ASP A 130 -7.30 -31.03 14.38
C ASP A 130 -6.38 -29.90 13.83
N PRO A 131 -6.00 -28.92 14.69
CA PRO A 131 -5.19 -27.76 14.30
C PRO A 131 -3.75 -28.10 13.88
N GLU A 132 -3.28 -29.33 14.12
CA GLU A 132 -1.91 -29.74 13.77
C GLU A 132 -1.79 -30.30 12.34
N THR A 133 -2.90 -30.65 11.70
CA THR A 133 -2.87 -31.39 10.42
C THR A 133 -3.70 -30.76 9.29
N GLY A 134 -4.54 -29.77 9.61
CA GLY A 134 -5.42 -29.10 8.64
C GLY A 134 -4.72 -28.01 7.81
N PRO A 135 -5.19 -27.74 6.57
CA PRO A 135 -4.68 -26.60 5.80
C PRO A 135 -4.94 -25.30 6.58
N SER A 136 -3.92 -24.46 6.69
CA SER A 136 -4.02 -23.17 7.38
C SER A 136 -4.28 -22.04 6.37
N LEU A 137 -5.25 -21.19 6.67
CA LEU A 137 -5.53 -19.94 5.98
C LEU A 137 -4.51 -18.90 6.43
N VAL A 138 -3.87 -18.23 5.47
CA VAL A 138 -3.03 -17.07 5.75
C VAL A 138 -3.90 -15.82 5.74
N GLU A 139 -3.94 -15.12 6.87
CA GLU A 139 -4.53 -13.81 7.02
C GLU A 139 -3.41 -12.76 7.11
N LEU A 140 -3.37 -11.87 6.12
CA LEU A 140 -2.53 -10.68 6.12
C LEU A 140 -3.42 -9.45 6.28
N THR A 141 -3.25 -8.72 7.37
CA THR A 141 -3.97 -7.47 7.65
C THR A 141 -3.02 -6.29 7.48
N ILE A 142 -3.42 -5.31 6.67
CA ILE A 142 -2.68 -4.07 6.41
C ILE A 142 -3.55 -2.88 6.86
N THR A 143 -3.11 -2.17 7.89
CA THR A 143 -3.77 -0.96 8.39
C THR A 143 -3.03 0.26 7.85
N LEU A 144 -3.69 1.03 6.99
CA LEU A 144 -3.12 2.24 6.39
C LEU A 144 -3.31 3.46 7.32
N PRO A 145 -2.38 4.44 7.33
CA PRO A 145 -2.49 5.62 8.18
C PRO A 145 -3.64 6.56 7.79
N ASP A 146 -4.03 6.58 6.52
CA ASP A 146 -5.16 7.38 6.02
C ASP A 146 -6.53 6.75 6.36
N ARG A 147 -6.55 5.46 6.71
CA ARG A 147 -7.76 4.67 6.98
C ARG A 147 -7.57 3.67 8.14
N PRO A 148 -7.26 4.14 9.36
CA PRO A 148 -6.94 3.25 10.48
C PRO A 148 -8.12 2.37 10.93
N SER A 149 -9.36 2.79 10.66
CA SER A 149 -10.58 2.04 11.01
C SER A 149 -11.06 1.07 9.93
N GLN A 150 -10.42 1.04 8.76
CA GLN A 150 -10.78 0.17 7.63
C GLN A 150 -9.54 -0.60 7.15
N PRO A 151 -9.03 -1.54 7.95
CA PRO A 151 -7.88 -2.33 7.57
C PRO A 151 -8.20 -3.20 6.36
N ILE A 152 -7.21 -3.40 5.49
CA ILE A 152 -7.31 -4.28 4.33
C ILE A 152 -6.93 -5.68 4.79
N GLN A 153 -7.88 -6.62 4.67
CA GLN A 153 -7.65 -8.03 4.96
C GLN A 153 -7.44 -8.80 3.66
N ILE A 154 -6.33 -9.52 3.60
CA ILE A 154 -5.98 -10.41 2.50
C ILE A 154 -5.99 -11.83 3.05
N LEU A 155 -6.93 -12.62 2.54
CA LEU A 155 -7.07 -14.03 2.87
C LEU A 155 -6.56 -14.88 1.70
N ALA A 156 -5.78 -15.91 2.02
CA ALA A 156 -5.22 -16.85 1.06
C ALA A 156 -5.16 -18.26 1.65
N ALA A 157 -5.71 -19.23 0.94
CA ALA A 157 -5.75 -20.63 1.35
C ALA A 157 -4.95 -21.50 0.36
N PRO A 158 -4.26 -22.55 0.83
CA PRO A 158 -3.63 -23.53 -0.05
C PRO A 158 -4.69 -24.27 -0.86
N ARG A 159 -4.31 -24.76 -2.05
CA ARG A 159 -5.19 -25.65 -2.82
C ARG A 159 -5.29 -26.98 -2.10
N MET A 160 -6.51 -27.40 -1.77
CA MET A 160 -6.74 -28.76 -1.27
C MET A 160 -6.37 -29.75 -2.39
N PRO A 161 -5.55 -30.78 -2.09
CA PRO A 161 -5.38 -31.89 -3.02
C PRO A 161 -6.73 -32.59 -3.18
N ASN A 162 -7.20 -32.72 -4.42
CA ASN A 162 -8.35 -33.56 -4.77
C ASN A 162 -7.99 -35.05 -4.64
#